data_AF-A0AAV5GHJ4-F1
#
_entry.id   AF-A0AAV5GHJ4-F1
#
_cell.length_a   1.000
_cell.length_b   1.000
_cell.length_c   1.000
_cell.angle_alpha   90.00
_cell.angle_beta   90.00
_cell.angle_gamma   90.00
#
_symmetry.space_group_name_H-M   'P 1'
#
loop_
_entity.id
_entity.type
_entity.pdbx_description
1 polymer ?
#
loop_
_entity_poly.entity_id
_entity_poly.type
_entity_poly.pdbx_seq_one_letter_code
_entity_poly.pdbx_strand_id
1 'polypeptide(L)'
;MSAPPRQDEALSSLLSLGIDRQKALFALREHGGEVEAAADWCFTEGADWTPSSLLNTSFSVPPTARRSPSPPASRTSTPQHPPNWRPTPHRLLQPGTRVSITLKQDQGTGRTVQGTVAERLTRGDHPRGVKVRLEDGRVGRVVSVLP
;
A
#
# COMPACT_ATOMS: atom_id res chain seq x y z
N MET A 1 29.37 -12.27 -27.48
CA MET A 1 27.93 -12.30 -27.17
C MET A 1 27.74 -13.37 -26.09
N SER A 2 27.78 -12.99 -24.81
CA SER A 2 27.51 -13.93 -23.72
C SER A 2 26.02 -14.27 -23.73
N ALA A 3 25.69 -15.56 -23.61
CA ALA A 3 24.31 -15.99 -23.39
C ALA A 3 23.75 -15.27 -22.15
N PRO A 4 22.46 -14.90 -22.14
CA PRO A 4 21.86 -14.30 -20.95
C PRO A 4 22.03 -15.27 -19.78
N PRO A 5 22.45 -14.80 -18.60
CA PRO A 5 22.62 -15.65 -17.43
C PRO A 5 21.29 -16.37 -17.16
N ARG A 6 21.37 -17.64 -16.75
CA ARG A 6 20.14 -18.35 -16.36
C ARG A 6 19.52 -17.58 -15.21
N GLN A 7 18.19 -17.46 -15.18
CA GLN A 7 17.48 -16.67 -14.17
C GLN A 7 17.88 -17.03 -12.72
N ASP A 8 18.33 -18.27 -12.49
CA ASP A 8 18.86 -18.76 -11.22
C ASP A 8 20.19 -18.08 -10.80
N GLU A 9 21.10 -17.86 -11.75
CA GLU A 9 22.39 -17.17 -11.52
C GLU A 9 22.18 -15.67 -11.27
N ALA A 10 21.24 -15.07 -12.01
CA ALA A 10 20.85 -13.68 -11.84
C ALA A 10 20.24 -13.43 -10.44
N LEU A 11 19.37 -14.33 -9.98
CA LEU A 11 18.80 -14.28 -8.64
C LEU A 11 19.87 -14.44 -7.56
N SER A 12 20.77 -15.42 -7.70
CA SER A 12 21.87 -15.67 -6.75
C SER A 12 22.78 -14.44 -6.58
N SER A 13 23.02 -13.72 -7.67
CA SER A 13 23.81 -12.48 -7.67
C SER A 13 23.14 -11.37 -6.85
N LEU A 14 21.83 -11.16 -7.01
CA LEU A 14 21.07 -10.17 -6.24
C LEU A 14 20.95 -10.55 -4.76
N LEU A 15 20.76 -11.83 -4.45
CA LEU A 15 20.75 -12.32 -3.07
C LEU A 15 22.08 -12.07 -2.37
N SER A 16 23.21 -12.24 -3.07
CA SER A 16 24.55 -11.97 -2.54
C SER A 16 24.78 -10.48 -2.25
N LEU A 17 24.06 -9.59 -2.93
CA LEU A 17 24.03 -8.15 -2.62
C LEU A 17 23.13 -7.80 -1.43
N GLY A 18 22.52 -8.80 -0.78
CA GLY A 18 21.60 -8.60 0.35
C GLY A 18 20.19 -8.18 -0.04
N ILE A 19 19.83 -8.27 -1.33
CA ILE A 19 18.49 -7.96 -1.81
C ILE A 19 17.58 -9.15 -1.51
N ASP A 20 16.40 -8.90 -0.93
CA ASP A 20 15.43 -9.94 -0.61
C ASP A 20 15.01 -10.76 -1.86
N ARG A 21 14.80 -12.07 -1.67
CA ARG A 21 14.47 -12.99 -2.77
C ARG A 21 13.24 -12.58 -3.56
N GLN A 22 12.18 -12.13 -2.90
CA GLN A 22 10.95 -11.73 -3.59
C GLN A 22 11.16 -10.44 -4.38
N LYS A 23 11.98 -9.53 -3.85
CA LYS A 23 12.36 -8.27 -4.50
C LYS A 23 13.25 -8.50 -5.70
N ALA A 24 14.27 -9.33 -5.56
CA ALA A 24 15.14 -9.75 -6.64
C ALA A 24 14.36 -10.44 -7.78
N LEU A 25 13.43 -11.35 -7.45
CA LEU A 25 12.58 -12.01 -8.44
C LEU A 25 11.65 -11.04 -9.19
N PHE A 26 11.10 -10.05 -8.51
CA PHE A 26 10.26 -9.03 -9.13
C PHE A 26 11.08 -8.13 -10.06
N ALA A 27 12.22 -7.62 -9.58
CA ALA A 27 13.10 -6.77 -10.34
C ALA A 27 13.62 -7.50 -11.60
N LEU A 28 14.02 -8.77 -11.49
CA LEU A 28 14.43 -9.57 -12.64
C LEU A 28 13.30 -9.80 -13.64
N ARG A 29 12.06 -9.97 -13.17
CA ARG A 29 10.91 -10.12 -14.08
C ARG A 29 10.65 -8.84 -14.87
N GLU A 30 10.72 -7.69 -14.21
CA GLU A 30 10.40 -6.40 -14.81
C GLU A 30 11.50 -5.93 -15.77
N HIS A 31 12.76 -6.15 -15.41
CA HIS A 31 13.93 -5.77 -16.20
C HIS A 31 14.44 -6.89 -17.12
N GLY A 32 13.57 -7.85 -17.50
CA GLY A 32 13.89 -8.86 -18.51
C GLY A 32 15.03 -9.84 -18.16
N GLY A 33 15.34 -9.99 -16.88
CA GLY A 33 16.39 -10.86 -16.36
C GLY A 33 17.78 -10.20 -16.25
N GLU A 34 17.87 -8.90 -16.49
CA GLU A 34 19.13 -8.16 -16.44
C GLU A 34 19.50 -7.80 -14.99
N VAL A 35 20.63 -8.32 -14.50
CA VAL A 35 21.03 -8.23 -13.08
C VAL A 35 21.34 -6.80 -12.66
N GLU A 36 22.08 -6.06 -13.48
CA GLU A 36 22.49 -4.70 -13.14
C GLU A 36 21.30 -3.75 -13.09
N ALA A 37 20.43 -3.78 -14.10
CA ALA A 37 19.20 -2.98 -14.10
C ALA A 37 18.27 -3.36 -12.93
N ALA A 38 18.14 -4.66 -12.63
CA ALA A 38 17.37 -5.11 -11.48
C ALA A 38 17.98 -4.67 -10.14
N ALA A 39 19.30 -4.67 -10.01
CA ALA A 39 20.01 -4.19 -8.82
C ALA A 39 19.83 -2.69 -8.64
N ASP A 40 20.07 -1.89 -9.70
CA ASP A 40 19.91 -0.44 -9.68
C ASP A 40 18.50 -0.06 -9.24
N TRP A 41 17.48 -0.66 -9.89
CA TRP A 41 16.09 -0.48 -9.50
C TRP A 41 15.85 -0.88 -8.04
N CYS A 42 16.44 -1.97 -7.55
CA CYS A 42 16.31 -2.37 -6.14
C CYS A 42 16.87 -1.31 -5.16
N PHE A 43 17.89 -0.55 -5.54
CA PHE A 43 18.53 0.45 -4.69
C PHE A 43 17.97 1.86 -4.84
N THR A 44 17.36 2.20 -5.99
CA THR A 44 16.80 3.52 -6.27
C THR A 44 15.29 3.57 -6.09
N GLU A 45 14.54 2.98 -7.02
CA GLU A 45 13.08 3.10 -7.12
C GLU A 45 12.34 2.03 -6.29
N GLY A 46 12.93 0.86 -6.14
CA GLY A 46 12.41 -0.27 -5.38
C GLY A 46 12.76 -0.24 -3.89
N ALA A 47 13.40 0.82 -3.37
CA ALA A 47 13.78 0.91 -1.96
C ALA A 47 12.57 0.79 -1.00
N ASP A 48 11.40 1.31 -1.39
CA ASP A 48 10.13 1.20 -0.66
C ASP A 48 9.32 -0.05 -1.03
N TRP A 49 9.76 -0.81 -2.04
CA TRP A 49 9.06 -2.00 -2.51
C TRP A 49 9.12 -3.10 -1.43
N THR A 50 8.06 -3.17 -0.64
CA THR A 50 7.82 -4.24 0.33
C THR A 50 6.62 -5.05 -0.15
N PRO A 51 6.80 -6.32 -0.55
CA PRO A 51 5.66 -7.16 -0.85
C PRO A 51 4.85 -7.33 0.43
N SER A 52 3.53 -7.25 0.33
CA SER A 52 2.63 -7.33 1.49
C SER A 52 2.76 -8.63 2.30
N SER A 53 3.46 -9.63 1.75
CA SER A 53 3.82 -10.89 2.39
C SER A 53 4.99 -10.79 3.39
N LEU A 54 5.90 -9.81 3.29
CA LEU A 54 7.03 -9.65 4.23
C LEU A 54 6.67 -8.84 5.49
N LEU A 55 5.57 -8.10 5.47
CA LEU A 55 5.02 -7.43 6.67
C LEU A 55 4.49 -8.42 7.72
N ASN A 56 4.39 -9.70 7.38
CA ASN A 56 3.92 -10.77 8.27
C ASN A 56 5.04 -11.74 8.72
N THR A 57 6.28 -11.54 8.26
CA THR A 57 7.42 -12.35 8.70
C THR A 57 8.18 -11.58 9.78
N SER A 58 7.89 -11.89 11.04
CA SER A 58 8.70 -11.47 12.17
C SER A 58 10.18 -11.79 11.92
N PHE A 59 11.00 -10.75 11.78
CA PHE A 59 12.43 -10.87 12.04
C PHE A 59 12.59 -11.23 13.52
N SER A 60 12.94 -12.48 13.81
CA SER A 60 13.40 -12.88 15.13
C SER A 60 14.81 -12.31 15.33
N VAL A 61 14.91 -11.10 15.86
CA VAL A 61 16.16 -10.57 16.40
C VAL A 61 16.51 -11.33 17.69
N PRO A 62 17.77 -11.77 17.90
CA PRO A 62 18.15 -12.41 19.16
C PRO A 62 18.12 -11.39 20.30
N PRO A 63 17.40 -11.64 21.42
CA PRO A 63 17.33 -10.68 22.51
C PRO A 63 18.56 -10.80 23.42
N THR A 64 19.60 -10.01 23.18
CA THR A 64 20.44 -9.50 24.29
C THR A 64 19.87 -8.16 24.72
N ALA A 65 18.98 -8.23 25.72
CA ALA A 65 18.75 -7.25 26.78
C ALA A 65 17.30 -7.38 27.26
N ARG A 66 17.16 -7.81 28.51
CA ARG A 66 15.93 -7.72 29.29
C ARG A 66 15.29 -6.34 29.12
N ARG A 67 14.14 -6.29 28.46
CA ARG A 67 13.09 -5.31 28.76
C ARG A 67 11.79 -6.09 28.96
N SER A 68 11.13 -5.78 30.08
CA SER A 68 9.91 -6.39 30.58
C SER A 68 8.86 -6.62 29.48
N PRO A 69 8.06 -7.70 29.55
CA PRO A 69 7.00 -7.93 28.57
C PRO A 69 5.98 -6.80 28.63
N SER A 70 5.92 -5.98 27.58
CA SER A 70 4.74 -5.16 27.31
C SER A 70 3.56 -6.11 27.06
N PRO A 71 2.33 -5.76 27.50
CA PRO A 71 1.15 -6.59 27.27
C PRO A 71 0.96 -6.82 25.76
N PRO A 72 0.35 -7.95 25.33
CA PRO A 72 0.15 -8.24 23.93
C PRO A 72 -0.62 -7.07 23.30
N ALA A 73 -0.04 -6.45 22.28
CA ALA A 73 -0.74 -5.46 21.48
C ALA A 73 -1.93 -6.18 20.86
N SER A 74 -3.11 -5.97 21.43
CA SER A 74 -4.38 -6.33 20.83
C SER A 74 -4.34 -5.79 19.40
N ARG A 75 -4.32 -6.68 18.41
CA ARG A 75 -4.58 -6.35 17.00
C ARG A 75 -6.06 -5.98 16.89
N THR A 76 -6.46 -4.93 17.59
CA THR A 76 -7.73 -4.28 17.41
C THR A 76 -7.50 -3.35 16.23
N SER A 77 -7.75 -3.86 15.02
CA SER A 77 -8.02 -2.99 13.89
C SER A 77 -9.19 -2.11 14.31
N THR A 78 -8.91 -0.93 14.86
CA THR A 78 -9.95 0.03 15.22
C THR A 78 -10.80 0.20 13.97
N PRO A 79 -12.11 -0.11 14.00
CA PRO A 79 -12.94 0.15 12.85
C PRO A 79 -12.85 1.65 12.57
N GLN A 80 -12.41 2.02 11.36
CA GLN A 80 -12.33 3.43 10.91
C GLN A 80 -13.71 4.12 10.94
N HIS A 81 -14.77 3.38 11.27
CA HIS A 81 -16.15 3.78 11.22
C HIS A 81 -16.85 3.43 12.53
N PRO A 82 -17.74 4.30 13.05
CA PRO A 82 -18.56 3.96 14.20
C PRO A 82 -19.43 2.71 13.91
N PRO A 83 -19.88 1.98 14.95
CA PRO A 83 -20.59 0.70 14.81
C PRO A 83 -21.92 0.75 14.02
N ASN A 84 -22.37 1.94 13.62
CA ASN A 84 -23.59 2.19 12.84
C ASN A 84 -23.32 3.01 11.55
N TRP A 85 -22.10 3.04 11.05
CA TRP A 85 -21.78 3.74 9.80
C TRP A 85 -22.50 3.13 8.59
N ARG A 86 -23.11 4.00 7.80
CA ARG A 86 -23.72 3.65 6.52
C ARG A 86 -22.84 4.16 5.38
N PRO A 87 -22.35 3.29 4.49
CA PRO A 87 -21.60 3.74 3.33
C PRO A 87 -22.49 4.64 2.47
N THR A 88 -21.95 5.78 2.04
CA THR A 88 -22.66 6.68 1.15
C THR A 88 -22.91 5.97 -0.19
N PRO A 89 -24.17 5.91 -0.67
CA PRO A 89 -24.44 5.31 -1.96
C PRO A 89 -23.78 6.11 -3.08
N HIS A 90 -23.22 5.40 -4.05
CA HIS A 90 -22.43 6.00 -5.12
C HIS A 90 -23.23 6.97 -6.00
N ARG A 91 -24.56 6.82 -6.05
CA ARG A 91 -25.46 7.70 -6.81
C ARG A 91 -25.51 9.14 -6.29
N LEU A 92 -25.22 9.34 -5.00
CA LEU A 92 -25.12 10.66 -4.37
C LEU A 92 -23.75 11.33 -4.59
N LEU A 93 -22.79 10.61 -5.18
CA LEU A 93 -21.41 11.05 -5.34
C LEU A 93 -21.16 11.42 -6.81
N GLN A 94 -21.84 12.46 -7.25
CA GLN A 94 -21.72 12.97 -8.60
C GLN A 94 -20.59 14.01 -8.68
N PRO A 95 -19.99 14.23 -9.86
CA PRO A 95 -19.11 15.37 -10.06
C PRO A 95 -19.78 16.67 -9.60
N GLY A 96 -19.07 17.50 -8.85
CA GLY A 96 -19.60 18.72 -8.22
C GLY A 96 -20.13 18.54 -6.79
N THR A 97 -20.25 17.31 -6.27
CA THR A 97 -20.66 17.08 -4.88
C THR A 97 -19.52 17.37 -3.89
N ARG A 98 -19.79 18.11 -2.81
CA ARG A 98 -18.82 18.31 -1.72
C ARG A 98 -18.79 17.10 -0.80
N VAL A 99 -17.60 16.60 -0.53
CA VAL A 99 -17.39 15.37 0.25
C VAL A 99 -16.19 15.50 1.18
N SER A 100 -16.24 14.74 2.26
CA SER A 100 -15.09 14.44 3.10
C SER A 100 -14.55 13.06 2.74
N ILE A 101 -13.28 13.00 2.35
CA ILE A 101 -12.59 11.76 2.00
C ILE A 101 -11.44 11.45 2.95
N THR A 102 -11.15 10.17 3.17
CA THR A 102 -9.89 9.73 3.78
C THR A 102 -8.94 9.32 2.66
N LEU A 103 -7.77 9.96 2.63
CA LEU A 103 -6.69 9.61 1.70
C LEU A 103 -6.03 8.30 2.12
N LYS A 104 -5.39 7.61 1.18
CA LYS A 104 -4.67 6.36 1.49
C LYS A 104 -3.62 6.56 2.58
N GLN A 105 -2.87 7.67 2.51
CA GLN A 105 -1.86 8.04 3.52
C GLN A 105 -2.44 8.30 4.91
N ASP A 106 -3.72 8.69 4.99
CA ASP A 106 -4.41 9.03 6.23
C ASP A 106 -5.26 7.87 6.77
N GLN A 107 -5.26 6.70 6.12
CA GLN A 107 -5.98 5.51 6.59
C GLN A 107 -5.45 5.10 7.96
N GLY A 108 -6.35 4.97 8.94
CA GLY A 108 -6.02 4.63 10.33
C GLY A 108 -5.72 5.82 11.23
N THR A 109 -5.50 7.02 10.68
CA THR A 109 -5.31 8.25 11.46
C THR A 109 -6.62 8.98 11.78
N GLY A 110 -7.69 8.67 11.01
CA GLY A 110 -8.98 9.36 11.11
C GLY A 110 -9.00 10.75 10.47
N ARG A 111 -7.89 11.20 9.87
CA ARG A 111 -7.85 12.48 9.15
C ARG A 111 -8.70 12.40 7.89
N THR A 112 -9.45 13.47 7.64
CA THR A 112 -10.28 13.62 6.45
C THR A 112 -9.97 14.93 5.76
N VAL A 113 -10.12 14.90 4.45
CA VAL A 113 -9.91 16.02 3.55
C VAL A 113 -11.24 16.34 2.90
N GLN A 114 -11.61 17.62 2.94
CA GLN A 114 -12.80 18.10 2.24
C GLN A 114 -12.45 18.52 0.82
N GLY A 115 -13.37 18.31 -0.10
CA GLY A 115 -13.29 18.87 -1.44
C GLY A 115 -14.47 18.48 -2.32
N THR A 116 -14.45 18.95 -3.55
CA THR A 116 -15.47 18.65 -4.56
C THR A 116 -15.07 17.40 -5.35
N VAL A 117 -16.00 16.49 -5.59
CA VAL A 117 -15.79 15.32 -6.45
C VAL A 117 -15.59 15.79 -7.89
N ALA A 118 -14.48 15.37 -8.50
CA ALA A 118 -14.27 15.46 -9.95
C ALA A 118 -14.74 14.20 -10.66
N GLU A 119 -14.35 13.04 -10.13
CA GLU A 119 -14.66 11.76 -10.75
C GLU A 119 -14.93 10.67 -9.71
N ARG A 120 -15.94 9.85 -9.96
CA ARG A 120 -16.24 8.66 -9.16
C ARG A 120 -15.51 7.45 -9.75
N LEU A 121 -14.62 6.85 -8.96
CA LEU A 121 -13.77 5.74 -9.38
C LEU A 121 -14.35 4.35 -9.07
N THR A 122 -15.30 4.25 -8.13
CA THR A 122 -15.96 2.98 -7.81
C THR A 122 -17.25 2.81 -8.60
N ARG A 123 -17.36 1.72 -9.36
CA ARG A 123 -18.57 1.31 -10.08
C ARG A 123 -19.52 0.55 -9.14
N GLY A 124 -20.43 1.27 -8.47
CA GLY A 124 -21.49 0.72 -7.62
C GLY A 124 -21.33 0.98 -6.12
N ASP A 125 -22.27 0.46 -5.33
CA ASP A 125 -22.25 0.57 -3.87
C ASP A 125 -21.32 -0.49 -3.27
N HIS A 126 -20.37 -0.05 -2.45
CA HIS A 126 -19.38 -0.95 -1.86
C HIS A 126 -19.48 -0.90 -0.33
N PRO A 127 -19.52 -2.05 0.38
CA PRO A 127 -19.55 -2.10 1.85
C PRO A 127 -18.45 -1.30 2.56
N ARG A 128 -17.33 -1.03 1.89
CA ARG A 128 -16.20 -0.28 2.45
C ARG A 128 -16.18 1.20 2.02
N GLY A 129 -17.23 1.67 1.36
CA GLY A 129 -17.35 3.03 0.84
C GLY A 129 -16.86 3.17 -0.60
N VAL A 130 -17.26 4.30 -1.20
CA VAL A 130 -17.01 4.65 -2.60
C VAL A 130 -15.69 5.42 -2.70
N LYS A 131 -14.84 5.07 -3.67
CA LYS A 131 -13.64 5.84 -4.00
C LYS A 131 -13.97 6.94 -5.01
N VAL A 132 -13.47 8.14 -4.73
CA VAL A 132 -13.63 9.32 -5.59
C VAL A 132 -12.30 10.03 -5.74
N ARG A 133 -12.19 10.80 -6.82
CA ARG A 133 -11.14 11.78 -7.09
C ARG A 133 -11.73 13.17 -6.88
N LEU A 134 -11.04 14.02 -6.14
CA LEU A 134 -11.41 15.44 -5.98
C LEU A 134 -10.92 16.27 -7.17
N GLU A 135 -11.47 17.48 -7.34
CA GLU A 135 -11.00 18.46 -8.35
C GLU A 135 -9.51 18.78 -8.23
N ASP A 136 -8.99 18.78 -7.00
CA ASP A 136 -7.57 18.97 -6.69
C ASP A 136 -6.69 17.74 -7.04
N GLY A 137 -7.26 16.68 -7.63
CA GLY A 137 -6.54 15.47 -8.04
C GLY A 137 -6.33 14.43 -6.95
N ARG A 138 -6.60 14.77 -5.68
CA ARG A 138 -6.52 13.83 -4.54
C ARG A 138 -7.55 12.71 -4.65
N VAL A 139 -7.15 11.48 -4.29
CA VAL A 139 -8.00 10.28 -4.35
C VAL A 139 -8.17 9.66 -2.97
N GLY A 140 -9.41 9.36 -2.58
CA GLY A 140 -9.71 8.78 -1.27
C GLY A 140 -11.04 8.05 -1.22
N ARG A 141 -11.34 7.49 -0.05
CA ARG A 141 -12.65 6.89 0.26
C ARG A 141 -13.55 7.92 0.88
N VAL A 142 -14.78 8.00 0.41
CA VAL A 142 -15.79 8.90 0.98
C VAL A 142 -16.18 8.43 2.37
N VAL A 143 -16.07 9.34 3.33
CA VAL A 143 -16.52 9.16 4.72
C VAL A 143 -17.91 9.76 4.91
N SER A 144 -18.12 10.98 4.40
CA SER A 144 -19.39 11.71 4.47
C SER A 144 -19.56 12.65 3.27
N VAL A 145 -20.81 12.93 2.93
CA VAL A 145 -21.19 14.01 2.02
C VAL A 145 -21.37 15.27 2.87
N LEU A 146 -20.96 16.42 2.33
CA LEU A 146 -21.14 17.73 2.95
C LEU A 146 -22.36 18.42 2.31
N PRO A 147 -23.13 19.20 3.08
CA PRO A 147 -24.26 19.97 2.56
C PRO A 147 -23.82 21.09 1.60
#